data_AF-A0A2Z6AKN5-F1
#
_entry.id   AF-A0A2Z6AKN5-F1
#
_cell.length_a   1.000
_cell.length_b   1.000
_cell.length_c   1.000
_cell.angle_alpha   90.00
_cell.angle_beta   90.00
_cell.angle_gamma   90.00
#
_symmetry.space_group_name_H-M   'P 1'
#
loop_
_entity.id
_entity.type
_entity.pdbx_description
1 polymer ?
#
loop_
_entity_poly.entity_id
_entity_poly.type
_entity_poly.pdbx_seq_one_letter_code
_entity_poly.pdbx_strand_id
1 'polypeptide(L)'
;MRIVGIDAPDDDRPQLKALASEALRELAARDGGLTCSASLFDYALRREEQCRTTAKSYGRLNLSCRFPSNKASVGATMVAQGYAVDYRVYSGGAYVDLMRKAAAQRAGLWGVDYEGMRQLAVQRAQVSQGCDVGTIKKEPGAVAGAGSTR
;
A
#
# COMPACT_ATOMS: atom_id res chain seq x y z
N MET A 1 -4.13 -15.65 -3.22
CA MET A 1 -4.04 -14.33 -3.87
C MET A 1 -3.26 -13.37 -2.98
N ARG A 2 -2.73 -12.25 -3.50
CA ARG A 2 -2.16 -11.17 -2.69
C ARG A 2 -2.98 -9.90 -2.88
N ILE A 3 -3.21 -9.16 -1.80
CA ILE A 3 -3.73 -7.79 -1.88
C ILE A 3 -2.58 -6.92 -2.36
N VAL A 4 -2.77 -6.25 -3.50
CA VAL A 4 -1.70 -5.46 -4.12
C VAL A 4 -1.34 -4.23 -3.28
N GLY A 5 -0.04 -3.89 -3.26
CA GLY A 5 0.46 -2.65 -2.65
C GLY A 5 0.62 -2.69 -1.12
N ILE A 6 0.33 -3.81 -0.47
CA ILE A 6 0.56 -3.97 0.96
C ILE A 6 1.44 -5.19 1.23
N ASP A 7 2.10 -5.21 2.37
CA ASP A 7 2.71 -6.42 2.93
C ASP A 7 2.30 -6.58 4.38
N ALA A 8 1.86 -7.78 4.74
CA ALA A 8 1.62 -8.17 6.13
C ALA A 8 2.77 -9.06 6.60
N PRO A 9 3.06 -9.14 7.91
CA PRO A 9 4.08 -10.04 8.45
C PRO A 9 3.88 -11.49 8.01
N ASP A 10 4.98 -12.20 7.72
CA ASP A 10 4.97 -13.59 7.22
C ASP A 10 5.55 -14.56 8.27
N ASP A 11 5.94 -15.77 7.85
CA ASP A 11 6.37 -16.87 8.74
C ASP A 11 7.63 -16.57 9.57
N ASP A 12 8.41 -15.55 9.21
CA ASP A 12 9.50 -15.05 10.04
C ASP A 12 9.00 -14.34 11.31
N ARG A 13 7.70 -14.05 11.39
CA ARG A 13 7.01 -13.37 12.50
C ARG A 13 5.64 -14.01 12.77
N PRO A 14 5.61 -15.27 13.21
CA PRO A 14 4.40 -16.09 13.23
C PRO A 14 3.26 -15.50 14.07
N GLN A 15 3.59 -14.85 15.21
CA GLN A 15 2.58 -14.19 16.04
C GLN A 15 1.89 -13.02 15.29
N LEU A 16 2.66 -12.18 14.62
CA LEU A 16 2.13 -11.03 13.89
C LEU A 16 1.34 -11.46 12.64
N LYS A 17 1.79 -12.52 11.96
CA LYS A 17 1.08 -13.15 10.83
C LYS A 17 -0.31 -13.64 11.24
N ALA A 18 -0.40 -14.34 12.38
CA ALA A 18 -1.66 -14.86 12.89
C ALA A 18 -2.65 -13.72 13.19
N LEU A 19 -2.19 -12.67 13.87
CA LEU A 19 -3.00 -11.50 14.19
C LEU A 19 -3.47 -10.72 12.93
N ALA A 20 -2.58 -10.52 11.95
CA ALA A 20 -2.97 -9.90 10.68
C ALA A 20 -4.01 -10.74 9.92
N SER A 21 -3.84 -12.07 9.93
CA SER A 21 -4.73 -13.01 9.26
C SER A 21 -6.10 -13.04 9.91
N GLU A 22 -6.16 -13.01 11.24
CA GLU A 22 -7.42 -12.95 11.98
C GLU A 22 -8.15 -11.64 11.71
N ALA A 23 -7.45 -10.50 11.79
CA ALA A 23 -8.03 -9.20 11.51
C ALA A 23 -8.65 -9.14 10.09
N LEU A 24 -7.95 -9.67 9.09
CA LEU A 24 -8.50 -9.75 7.73
C LEU A 24 -9.76 -10.63 7.67
N ARG A 25 -9.76 -11.76 8.37
CA ARG A 25 -10.90 -12.68 8.42
C ARG A 25 -12.11 -12.03 9.07
N GLU A 26 -11.92 -11.35 10.20
CA GLU A 26 -12.99 -10.63 10.91
C GLU A 26 -13.56 -9.49 10.05
N LEU A 27 -12.70 -8.69 9.42
CA LEU A 27 -13.13 -7.62 8.51
C LEU A 27 -13.92 -8.19 7.32
N ALA A 28 -13.43 -9.27 6.72
CA ALA A 28 -14.14 -9.94 5.63
C ALA A 28 -15.49 -10.51 6.09
N ALA A 29 -15.55 -11.18 7.25
CA ALA A 29 -16.79 -11.72 7.79
C ALA A 29 -17.82 -10.61 8.07
N ARG A 30 -17.37 -9.51 8.68
CA ARG A 30 -18.21 -8.33 8.98
C ARG A 30 -18.74 -7.68 7.70
N ASP A 31 -17.89 -7.54 6.69
CA ASP A 31 -18.19 -6.69 5.53
C ASP A 31 -18.63 -7.47 4.28
N GLY A 32 -18.98 -8.75 4.42
CA GLY A 32 -19.62 -9.57 3.38
C GLY A 32 -18.67 -10.32 2.44
N GLY A 33 -17.45 -10.57 2.89
CA GLY A 33 -16.38 -11.23 2.14
C GLY A 33 -15.47 -10.24 1.43
N LEU A 34 -14.77 -10.71 0.39
CA LEU A 34 -13.85 -9.91 -0.42
C LEU A 34 -14.22 -10.05 -1.90
N THR A 35 -14.34 -8.93 -2.61
CA THR A 35 -14.39 -8.92 -4.08
C THR A 35 -13.06 -8.40 -4.61
N CYS A 36 -12.35 -9.25 -5.35
CA CYS A 36 -11.02 -8.93 -5.87
C CYS A 36 -10.99 -8.99 -7.39
N SER A 37 -10.32 -8.04 -8.03
CA SER A 37 -10.12 -8.06 -9.48
C SER A 37 -8.74 -7.54 -9.86
N ALA A 38 -8.24 -8.06 -10.98
CA ALA A 38 -7.04 -7.54 -11.64
C ALA A 38 -7.33 -6.23 -12.38
N SER A 39 -8.60 -5.91 -12.67
CA SER A 39 -9.04 -4.62 -13.23
C SER A 39 -9.42 -3.59 -12.15
N LEU A 40 -9.54 -4.02 -10.89
CA LEU A 40 -9.88 -3.16 -9.74
C LEU A 40 -8.69 -2.33 -9.23
N PHE A 41 -7.64 -2.14 -10.03
CA PHE A 41 -6.56 -1.21 -9.69
C PHE A 41 -7.18 0.15 -9.39
N ASP A 42 -7.27 0.43 -8.10
CA ASP A 42 -8.10 1.48 -7.57
C ASP A 42 -7.66 2.82 -8.15
N TYR A 43 -8.58 3.78 -8.23
CA TYR A 43 -8.26 5.14 -8.69
C TYR A 43 -7.13 5.76 -7.84
N ALA A 44 -6.97 5.31 -6.59
CA ALA A 44 -5.87 5.68 -5.68
C ALA A 44 -4.48 5.16 -6.10
N LEU A 45 -4.39 4.10 -6.92
CA LEU A 45 -3.14 3.54 -7.46
C LEU A 45 -2.80 4.11 -8.85
N ARG A 46 -3.55 5.11 -9.33
CA ARG A 46 -3.37 5.72 -10.66
C ARG A 46 -2.28 6.80 -10.74
N ARG A 47 -1.38 6.93 -9.76
CA ARG A 47 -0.24 7.85 -9.93
C ARG A 47 0.64 7.34 -11.10
N GLU A 48 0.88 8.21 -12.08
CA GLU A 48 1.24 7.85 -13.46
C GLU A 48 2.67 7.34 -13.69
N GLU A 49 3.52 7.26 -12.68
CA GLU A 49 4.94 6.85 -12.85
C GLU A 49 5.37 5.83 -11.78
N GLN A 50 4.49 4.89 -11.45
CA GLN A 50 4.82 3.81 -10.54
C GLN A 50 5.59 2.72 -11.28
N CYS A 51 6.67 2.21 -10.68
CA CYS A 51 7.37 0.99 -11.11
C CYS A 51 6.46 -0.23 -11.00
N ARG A 52 5.49 -0.33 -11.91
CA ARG A 52 4.48 -1.36 -11.92
C ARG A 52 5.13 -2.66 -12.36
N THR A 53 5.56 -3.45 -11.39
CA THR A 53 5.70 -4.89 -11.61
C THR A 53 4.35 -5.44 -12.06
N THR A 54 4.38 -6.39 -13.00
CA THR A 54 3.16 -6.96 -13.60
C THR A 54 2.21 -7.52 -12.53
N ALA A 55 0.92 -7.59 -12.85
CA ALA A 55 -0.12 -8.11 -11.96
C ALA A 55 0.06 -9.60 -11.55
N LYS A 56 1.15 -10.25 -11.99
CA LYS A 56 1.50 -11.64 -11.69
C LYS A 56 2.93 -11.72 -11.20
N SER A 57 3.13 -12.14 -9.96
CA SER A 57 4.46 -12.39 -9.38
C SER A 57 4.47 -13.79 -8.76
N TYR A 58 5.51 -14.60 -9.06
CA TYR A 58 5.66 -15.98 -8.58
C TYR A 58 4.40 -16.86 -8.77
N GLY A 59 3.74 -16.76 -9.94
CA GLY A 59 2.53 -17.52 -10.25
C GLY A 59 1.25 -17.05 -9.55
N ARG A 60 1.30 -16.02 -8.69
CA ARG A 60 0.14 -15.47 -7.96
C ARG A 60 -0.33 -14.15 -8.58
N LEU A 61 -1.65 -13.98 -8.63
CA LEU A 61 -2.28 -12.71 -9.01
C LEU A 61 -2.20 -11.69 -7.85
N ASN A 62 -1.67 -10.52 -8.15
CA ASN A 62 -1.76 -9.32 -7.31
C ASN A 62 -3.07 -8.61 -7.64
N LEU A 63 -4.03 -8.69 -6.72
CA LEU A 63 -5.38 -8.20 -6.93
C LEU A 63 -5.67 -7.02 -6.00
N SER A 64 -6.43 -6.06 -6.51
CA SER A 64 -7.08 -5.08 -5.64
C SER A 64 -8.39 -5.68 -5.14
N CYS A 65 -8.63 -5.58 -3.84
CA CYS A 65 -9.79 -6.14 -3.18
C CYS A 65 -10.60 -5.05 -2.49
N ARG A 66 -11.92 -5.18 -2.53
CA ARG A 66 -12.87 -4.32 -1.82
C ARG A 66 -13.84 -5.16 -1.01
N PHE A 67 -14.33 -4.59 0.09
CA PHE A 67 -15.42 -5.19 0.84
C PHE A 67 -16.77 -4.96 0.13
N PRO A 68 -17.60 -5.99 -0.08
CA PRO A 68 -18.85 -5.86 -0.82
C PRO A 68 -19.85 -4.88 -0.20
N SER A 69 -19.96 -4.85 1.13
CA SER A 69 -20.96 -4.05 1.86
C SER A 69 -20.73 -2.54 1.76
N ASN A 70 -19.48 -2.08 1.85
CA ASN A 70 -19.13 -0.65 1.95
C ASN A 70 -18.20 -0.17 0.82
N LYS A 71 -17.77 -1.07 -0.08
CA LYS A 71 -16.86 -0.81 -1.21
C LYS A 71 -15.49 -0.28 -0.82
N ALA A 72 -15.13 -0.27 0.46
CA ALA A 72 -13.83 0.21 0.94
C ALA A 72 -12.70 -0.70 0.45
N SER A 73 -11.53 -0.11 0.19
CA SER A 73 -10.33 -0.84 -0.17
C SER A 73 -9.84 -1.66 1.02
N VAL A 74 -9.70 -2.96 0.81
CA VAL A 74 -9.18 -3.89 1.83
C VAL A 74 -7.74 -3.52 2.18
N GLY A 75 -6.92 -3.20 1.18
CA GLY A 75 -5.52 -2.82 1.39
C GLY A 75 -5.38 -1.55 2.20
N ALA A 76 -6.13 -0.50 1.86
CA ALA A 76 -6.13 0.74 2.62
C ALA A 76 -6.61 0.51 4.06
N THR A 77 -7.65 -0.31 4.25
CA THR A 77 -8.19 -0.63 5.58
C THR A 77 -7.17 -1.37 6.46
N MET A 78 -6.51 -2.39 5.91
CA MET A 78 -5.48 -3.16 6.62
C MET A 78 -4.30 -2.29 7.05
N VAL A 79 -3.83 -1.39 6.18
CA VAL A 79 -2.74 -0.46 6.52
C VAL A 79 -3.19 0.57 7.56
N ALA A 80 -4.38 1.16 7.39
CA ALA A 80 -4.91 2.17 8.31
C ALA A 80 -5.16 1.62 9.72
N GLN A 81 -5.54 0.35 9.85
CA GLN A 81 -5.73 -0.32 11.14
C GLN A 81 -4.43 -0.92 11.70
N GLY A 82 -3.32 -0.84 10.98
CA GLY A 82 -2.00 -1.27 11.46
C GLY A 82 -1.73 -2.78 11.34
N TYR A 83 -2.42 -3.48 10.43
CA TYR A 83 -2.21 -4.91 10.18
C TYR A 83 -1.35 -5.21 8.94
N ALA A 84 -0.96 -4.16 8.20
CA ALA A 84 -0.06 -4.26 7.06
C ALA A 84 0.74 -2.96 6.89
N VAL A 85 1.82 -3.02 6.12
CA VAL A 85 2.64 -1.87 5.71
C VAL A 85 2.41 -1.55 4.24
N ASP A 86 2.71 -0.30 3.86
CA ASP A 86 2.80 0.09 2.45
C ASP A 86 3.97 -0.65 1.78
N TYR A 87 3.68 -1.40 0.71
CA TYR A 87 4.71 -2.06 -0.08
C TYR A 87 5.02 -1.23 -1.32
N ARG A 88 6.02 -0.36 -1.18
CA ARG A 88 6.32 0.74 -2.11
C ARG A 88 6.47 0.29 -3.56
N VAL A 89 7.09 -0.86 -3.81
CA VAL A 89 7.27 -1.42 -5.17
C VAL A 89 5.93 -1.69 -5.86
N TYR A 90 4.90 -2.10 -5.12
CA TYR A 90 3.59 -2.44 -5.68
C TYR A 90 2.55 -1.33 -5.51
N SER A 91 2.67 -0.48 -4.49
CA SER A 91 1.72 0.61 -4.21
C SER A 91 2.11 1.96 -4.80
N GLY A 92 3.39 2.14 -5.12
CA GLY A 92 3.96 3.46 -5.41
C GLY A 92 3.81 4.47 -4.29
N GLY A 93 3.64 4.02 -3.05
CA GLY A 93 3.49 4.87 -1.87
C GLY A 93 2.07 5.29 -1.54
N ALA A 94 1.07 4.73 -2.23
CA ALA A 94 -0.34 5.11 -2.08
C ALA A 94 -0.87 4.99 -0.63
N TYR A 95 -0.26 4.14 0.21
CA TYR A 95 -0.70 3.90 1.58
C TYR A 95 0.27 4.47 2.64
N VAL A 96 1.29 5.24 2.25
CA VAL A 96 2.34 5.69 3.19
C VAL A 96 1.79 6.55 4.32
N ASP A 97 0.83 7.43 4.04
CA ASP A 97 0.26 8.32 5.05
C ASP A 97 -0.68 7.58 6.02
N LEU A 98 -1.39 6.56 5.52
CA LEU A 98 -2.19 5.66 6.37
C LEU A 98 -1.27 4.89 7.32
N MET A 99 -0.18 4.35 6.80
CA MET A 99 0.81 3.60 7.59
C MET A 99 1.44 4.49 8.67
N ARG A 100 1.83 5.72 8.33
CA ARG A 100 2.40 6.68 9.29
C ARG A 100 1.43 7.02 10.41
N LYS A 101 0.14 7.22 10.09
CA LYS A 101 -0.91 7.45 11.10
C LYS A 101 -1.08 6.24 12.01
N ALA A 102 -1.15 5.03 11.45
CA ALA A 102 -1.28 3.79 12.24
C ALA A 102 -0.08 3.58 13.19
N ALA A 103 1.13 3.83 12.70
CA ALA A 103 2.35 3.75 13.52
C ALA A 103 2.35 4.77 14.66
N ALA A 104 2.02 6.03 14.37
CA ALA A 104 1.95 7.10 15.38
C ALA A 104 0.90 6.80 16.47
N GLN A 105 -0.20 6.16 16.11
CA GLN A 105 -1.28 5.78 17.02
C GLN A 105 -1.05 4.43 17.72
N ARG A 106 0.06 3.72 17.42
CA ARG A 106 0.29 2.35 17.89
C ARG A 106 -0.89 1.41 17.56
N ALA A 107 -1.53 1.62 16.41
CA ALA A 107 -2.70 0.84 16.00
C ALA A 107 -2.31 -0.58 15.58
N GLY A 108 -3.16 -1.55 15.90
CA GLY A 108 -2.98 -2.95 15.50
C GLY A 108 -1.59 -3.48 15.89
N LEU A 109 -0.87 -4.02 14.91
CA LEU A 109 0.44 -4.62 15.14
C LEU A 109 1.52 -3.60 15.55
N TRP A 110 1.34 -2.30 15.26
CA TRP A 110 2.25 -1.26 15.73
C TRP A 110 2.22 -1.07 17.25
N GLY A 111 1.14 -1.47 17.92
CA GLY A 111 1.04 -1.52 19.37
C GLY A 111 1.51 -2.83 19.98
N VAL A 112 1.50 -3.92 19.20
CA VAL A 112 1.97 -5.25 19.63
C VAL A 112 3.48 -5.37 19.52
N ASP A 113 4.03 -5.06 18.34
CA ASP A 113 5.46 -5.08 18.06
C ASP A 113 5.82 -3.95 17.09
N TYR A 114 6.13 -2.79 17.66
CA TYR A 114 6.47 -1.62 16.88
C TYR A 114 7.78 -1.79 16.11
N GLU A 115 8.79 -2.41 16.72
CA GLU A 115 10.11 -2.54 16.09
C GLU A 115 10.06 -3.52 14.93
N GLY A 116 9.36 -4.65 15.10
CA GLY A 116 9.05 -5.56 14.01
C GLY A 116 8.35 -4.81 12.88
N MET A 117 7.22 -4.16 13.14
CA MET A 117 6.48 -3.43 12.10
C MET A 117 7.32 -2.33 11.44
N ARG A 118 8.17 -1.62 12.20
CA ARG A 118 9.10 -0.61 11.68
C ARG A 118 10.11 -1.23 10.70
N GLN A 119 10.72 -2.34 11.07
CA GLN A 119 11.68 -3.05 10.20
C GLN A 119 11.02 -3.52 8.90
N LEU A 120 9.80 -4.06 8.98
CA LEU A 120 9.04 -4.46 7.79
C LEU A 120 8.75 -3.25 6.89
N ALA A 121 8.29 -2.13 7.47
CA ALA A 121 8.04 -0.91 6.72
C ALA A 121 9.30 -0.36 6.04
N VAL A 122 10.45 -0.38 6.72
CA VAL A 122 11.74 0.03 6.14
C VAL A 122 12.14 -0.88 4.98
N GLN A 123 12.04 -2.19 5.15
CA GLN A 123 12.34 -3.16 4.10
C GLN A 123 11.45 -2.95 2.86
N ARG A 124 10.16 -2.70 3.08
CA ARG A 124 9.17 -2.53 2.00
C ARG A 124 9.11 -1.13 1.40
N ALA A 125 9.80 -0.16 2.00
CA ALA A 125 10.00 1.17 1.45
C ALA A 125 11.08 1.22 0.35
N GLN A 126 11.96 0.21 0.29
CA GLN A 126 13.04 0.15 -0.70
C GLN A 126 12.48 -0.06 -2.12
N VAL A 127 13.02 0.67 -3.10
CA VAL A 127 12.72 0.53 -4.53
C VAL A 127 14.03 0.33 -5.31
N SER A 128 13.98 -0.42 -6.42
CA SER A 128 15.13 -0.62 -7.29
C SER A 128 15.57 0.69 -7.95
N GLN A 129 16.87 0.80 -8.24
CA GLN A 129 17.44 1.95 -8.95
C GLN A 129 16.76 2.11 -10.32
N GLY A 130 16.35 3.34 -10.67
CA GLY A 130 15.56 3.63 -11.88
C GLY A 130 14.03 3.64 -11.66
N CYS A 131 13.57 3.36 -10.44
CA CYS A 131 12.19 3.59 -10.01
C CYS A 131 12.03 4.95 -9.34
N ASP A 132 12.05 6.02 -10.12
CA ASP A 132 11.64 7.34 -9.65
C ASP A 132 10.13 7.33 -9.40
N VAL A 133 9.73 6.92 -8.20
CA VAL A 133 8.38 7.17 -7.69
C VAL A 133 8.26 8.67 -7.48
N GLY A 134 7.88 9.39 -8.54
CA GLY A 134 7.71 10.83 -8.55
C GLY A 134 6.95 11.30 -7.31
N THR A 135 7.67 11.76 -6.30
CA THR A 135 7.13 12.62 -5.26
C THR A 135 6.78 13.91 -5.96
N ILE A 136 5.56 13.98 -6.51
CA ILE A 136 4.93 15.19 -7.05
C ILE A 136 5.86 15.91 -8.03
N LYS A 137 5.66 15.76 -9.34
CA LYS A 137 6.28 16.67 -10.32
C LYS A 137 6.14 18.10 -9.79
N LYS A 138 7.26 18.71 -9.40
CA LYS A 138 7.33 20.16 -9.23
C LYS A 138 7.00 20.68 -10.63
N GLU A 139 5.89 21.39 -10.77
CA GLU A 139 5.42 21.90 -12.06
C GLU A 139 6.61 22.53 -12.81
N PRO A 140 6.94 22.05 -14.03
CA PRO A 140 7.93 22.73 -14.83
C PRO A 140 7.28 23.97 -15.45
N GLY A 141 7.65 25.14 -14.91
CA GLY A 141 7.60 26.39 -15.66
C GLY A 141 6.42 27.30 -15.34
N ALA A 142 6.59 28.16 -14.35
CA ALA A 142 6.37 29.58 -14.62
C ALA A 142 7.41 29.98 -15.67
N VAL A 143 6.98 30.05 -16.93
CA VAL A 143 7.80 30.38 -18.08
C VAL A 143 8.45 31.74 -17.85
N ALA A 144 9.79 31.74 -17.80
CA ALA A 144 10.57 32.92 -18.13
C ALA A 144 10.33 33.22 -19.62
N GLY A 145 9.43 34.16 -19.89
CA GLY A 145 9.25 34.74 -21.22
C GLY A 145 10.27 35.87 -21.41
N ALA A 146 11.37 35.57 -22.09
CA ALA A 146 12.22 36.59 -22.70
C ALA A 146 11.79 36.79 -24.16
N GLY A 147 11.62 38.06 -24.55
CA GLY A 147 11.44 38.52 -25.93
C GLY A 147 10.83 39.92 -25.93
N SER A 148 11.57 41.01 -25.96
CA SER A 148 12.39 41.57 -27.06
C SER A 148 11.75 42.90 -27.49
N THR A 149 12.49 44.00 -27.30
CA THR A 149 12.55 45.22 -28.13
C THR A 149 11.30 45.65 -28.93
N ARG A 150 10.70 46.77 -28.50
CA ARG A 150 10.64 48.02 -29.27
C ARG A 150 10.37 49.19 -28.34
#